data_AF-A0A1H5LS94-F1
#
_entry.id   AF-A0A1H5LS94-F1
#
_cell.length_a   1.000
_cell.length_b   1.000
_cell.length_c   1.000
_cell.angle_alpha   90.00
_cell.angle_beta   90.00
_cell.angle_gamma   90.00
#
_symmetry.space_group_name_H-M   'P 1'
#
loop_
_entity.id
_entity.type
_entity.pdbx_description
1 polymer ?
#
loop_
_entity_poly.entity_id
_entity_poly.type
_entity_poly.pdbx_seq_one_letter_code
_entity_poly.pdbx_strand_id
1 'polypeptide(L)'
;MPDLSQHARQLRTLADALDAQSDLIDAPLAPHPDTLEIINGRHTSRGQINYAVPDALQLQRRIRRYHADHDVQHGDIAAIALDAFLRAKGYPPDLKSPNSETP
;
A
#
# COMPACT_ATOMS: atom_id res chain seq x y z
N MET A 1 -14.19 -0.16 43.88
CA MET A 1 -14.61 0.50 42.63
C MET A 1 -13.35 0.67 41.79
N PRO A 2 -13.21 -0.03 40.66
CA PRO A 2 -12.04 0.13 39.81
C PRO A 2 -11.97 1.58 39.30
N ASP A 3 -10.76 2.12 39.21
CA ASP A 3 -10.53 3.55 39.00
C ASP A 3 -10.81 3.93 37.53
N LEU A 4 -12.09 4.13 37.22
CA LEU A 4 -12.61 4.46 35.87
C LEU A 4 -11.91 5.68 35.26
N SER A 5 -11.36 6.56 36.11
CA SER A 5 -10.62 7.75 35.72
C SER A 5 -9.28 7.43 35.04
N GLN A 6 -8.56 6.39 35.51
CA GLN A 6 -7.33 5.93 34.87
C GLN A 6 -7.62 5.24 33.54
N HIS A 7 -8.68 4.45 33.48
CA HIS A 7 -9.07 3.76 32.26
C HIS A 7 -9.52 4.73 31.16
N ALA A 8 -10.28 5.77 31.52
CA ALA A 8 -10.67 6.82 30.58
C ALA A 8 -9.46 7.59 30.04
N ARG A 9 -8.44 7.84 30.87
CA ARG A 9 -7.17 8.46 30.42
C ARG A 9 -6.42 7.54 29.45
N GLN A 10 -6.31 6.25 29.75
CA GLN A 10 -5.66 5.28 28.85
C GLN A 10 -6.36 5.20 27.49
N LEU A 11 -7.70 5.17 27.47
CA LEU A 11 -8.46 5.16 26.23
C LEU A 11 -8.27 6.46 25.43
N ARG A 12 -8.18 7.61 26.11
CA ARG A 12 -7.87 8.89 25.46
C ARG A 12 -6.48 8.86 24.82
N THR A 13 -5.47 8.37 25.54
CA THR A 13 -4.11 8.26 25.03
C THR A 13 -4.00 7.30 23.84
N LEU A 14 -4.77 6.20 23.84
CA LEU A 14 -4.85 5.30 22.69
C LEU A 14 -5.54 5.95 21.50
N ALA A 15 -6.63 6.71 21.73
CA ALA A 15 -7.32 7.44 20.67
C ALA A 15 -6.41 8.51 20.05
N ASP A 16 -5.72 9.31 20.88
CA ASP A 16 -4.80 10.34 20.42
C ASP A 16 -3.60 9.73 19.65
N ALA A 17 -3.12 8.54 20.05
CA ALA A 17 -2.08 7.81 19.34
C ALA A 17 -2.55 7.24 17.99
N LEU A 18 -3.83 6.83 17.89
CA LEU A 18 -4.46 6.35 16.66
C LEU A 18 -4.76 7.50 15.69
N ASP A 19 -5.19 8.66 16.20
CA ASP A 19 -5.38 9.88 15.40
C ASP A 19 -4.03 10.40 14.87
N ALA A 20 -2.99 10.42 15.71
CA ALA A 20 -1.64 10.78 15.28
C ALA A 20 -1.04 9.80 14.25
N GLN A 21 -1.43 8.52 14.30
CA GLN A 21 -1.12 7.57 13.22
C GLN A 21 -1.92 7.85 11.94
N SER A 22 -3.17 8.27 12.07
CA SER A 22 -4.03 8.59 10.93
C SER A 22 -3.51 9.79 10.12
N ASP A 23 -2.98 10.81 10.79
CA ASP A 23 -2.33 11.96 10.15
C ASP A 23 -1.00 11.59 9.43
N LEU A 24 -0.40 10.45 9.78
CA LEU A 24 0.81 9.90 9.13
C LEU A 24 0.47 8.97 7.96
N ILE A 25 -0.77 8.46 7.89
CA ILE A 25 -1.32 7.66 6.79
C ILE A 25 -1.72 8.55 5.59
N ASP A 26 -1.58 9.88 5.72
CA ASP A 26 -1.91 10.87 4.69
C ASP A 26 -0.94 10.91 3.48
N ALA A 27 -0.09 9.90 3.33
CA ALA A 27 0.45 9.52 2.03
C ALA A 27 -0.27 8.25 1.51
N PRO A 28 -1.56 8.33 1.11
CA PRO A 28 -2.36 7.18 0.68
C PRO A 28 -1.83 6.49 -0.60
N LEU A 29 -0.76 7.04 -1.19
CA LEU A 29 -0.08 6.51 -2.37
C LEU A 29 1.43 6.29 -2.13
N ALA A 30 1.91 6.38 -0.89
CA ALA A 30 3.29 6.00 -0.59
C ALA A 30 3.47 4.51 -0.91
N PRO A 31 4.53 4.13 -1.66
CA PRO A 31 4.81 2.73 -1.93
C PRO A 31 5.02 1.98 -0.61
N HIS A 32 4.24 0.91 -0.40
CA HIS A 32 4.39 0.07 0.78
C HIS A 32 5.72 -0.72 0.66
N PRO A 33 6.49 -0.88 1.76
CA PRO A 33 7.78 -1.57 1.73
C PRO A 33 7.69 -2.98 1.15
N ASP A 34 6.69 -3.79 1.54
CA ASP A 34 6.46 -5.12 0.94
C ASP A 34 6.32 -5.08 -0.59
N THR A 35 5.63 -4.07 -1.14
CA THR A 35 5.44 -3.92 -2.58
C THR A 35 6.77 -3.66 -3.27
N LEU A 36 7.63 -2.85 -2.63
CA LEU A 36 8.99 -2.58 -3.12
C LEU A 36 9.87 -3.83 -3.03
N GLU A 37 9.77 -4.62 -1.97
CA GLU A 37 10.50 -5.89 -1.85
C GLU A 37 10.11 -6.88 -2.96
N ILE A 38 8.81 -6.98 -3.25
CA ILE A 38 8.31 -7.81 -4.35
C ILE A 38 8.84 -7.27 -5.68
N ILE A 39 8.63 -5.98 -6.00
CA ILE A 39 9.05 -5.40 -7.28
C ILE A 39 10.56 -5.51 -7.53
N ASN A 40 11.38 -5.33 -6.49
CA ASN A 40 12.84 -5.45 -6.56
C ASN A 40 13.32 -6.93 -6.58
N GLY A 41 12.42 -7.88 -6.37
CA GLY A 41 12.71 -9.31 -6.40
C GLY A 41 13.14 -9.78 -7.79
N ARG A 42 14.30 -10.45 -7.87
CA ARG A 42 14.94 -10.88 -9.12
C ARG A 42 14.11 -11.85 -9.98
N HIS A 43 13.10 -12.51 -9.40
CA HIS A 43 12.30 -13.57 -10.04
C HIS A 43 10.79 -13.44 -9.79
N THR A 44 10.24 -12.22 -9.75
CA THR A 44 8.78 -12.07 -9.66
C THR A 44 8.09 -12.53 -10.94
N SER A 45 7.19 -13.50 -10.82
CA SER A 45 6.25 -13.84 -11.89
C SER A 45 5.23 -12.71 -12.06
N ARG A 46 5.10 -12.18 -13.27
CA ARG A 46 4.21 -11.05 -13.58
C ARG A 46 2.99 -11.54 -14.34
N GLY A 47 1.81 -11.44 -13.71
CA GLY A 47 0.53 -11.64 -14.36
C GLY A 47 0.09 -10.39 -15.13
N GLN A 48 -0.59 -10.58 -16.27
CA GLN A 48 -1.24 -9.46 -16.98
C GLN A 48 -2.61 -9.17 -16.34
N ILE A 49 -2.87 -7.90 -16.08
CA ILE A 49 -4.16 -7.42 -15.60
C ILE A 49 -4.88 -6.75 -16.80
N ASN A 50 -5.98 -7.34 -17.26
CA ASN A 50 -6.73 -6.86 -18.43
C ASN A 50 -7.95 -6.03 -18.00
N TYR A 51 -7.78 -4.71 -17.87
CA TYR A 51 -8.87 -3.77 -17.62
C TYR A 51 -8.91 -2.65 -18.65
N ALA A 52 -10.13 -2.30 -19.08
CA ALA A 52 -10.36 -1.10 -19.86
C ALA A 52 -10.33 0.13 -18.93
N VAL A 53 -9.48 1.10 -19.23
CA VAL A 53 -9.38 2.36 -18.48
C VAL A 53 -9.90 3.52 -19.34
N PRO A 54 -10.53 4.55 -18.75
CA PRO A 54 -10.99 5.71 -19.51
C PRO A 54 -9.83 6.48 -20.16
N ASP A 55 -9.89 6.68 -21.48
CA ASP A 55 -8.87 7.43 -22.24
C ASP A 55 -8.72 8.88 -21.78
N ALA A 56 -9.81 9.47 -21.27
CA ALA A 56 -9.81 10.83 -20.72
C ALA A 56 -8.79 11.02 -19.57
N LEU A 57 -8.44 9.95 -18.84
CA LEU A 57 -7.44 10.00 -17.77
C LEU A 57 -6.00 9.98 -18.29
N GLN A 58 -5.81 9.66 -19.58
CA GLN A 58 -4.52 9.63 -20.26
C GLN A 58 -3.44 8.84 -19.49
N LEU A 59 -3.83 7.74 -18.82
CA LEU A 59 -2.95 7.00 -17.91
C LEU A 59 -1.68 6.54 -18.62
N GLN A 60 -1.78 6.02 -19.85
CA GLN A 60 -0.61 5.61 -20.63
C GLN A 60 0.39 6.75 -20.85
N ARG A 61 -0.08 7.97 -21.13
CA ARG A 61 0.78 9.14 -21.34
C ARG A 61 1.47 9.56 -20.04
N ARG A 62 0.74 9.55 -18.93
CA ARG A 62 1.27 9.91 -17.60
C ARG A 62 2.31 8.90 -17.12
N ILE A 63 2.06 7.61 -17.31
CA ILE A 63 3.01 6.54 -16.95
C ILE A 63 4.30 6.69 -17.77
N ARG A 64 4.20 6.92 -19.10
CA ARG A 64 5.38 7.15 -19.95
C ARG A 64 6.21 8.35 -19.49
N ARG A 65 5.56 9.46 -19.12
CA ARG A 65 6.26 10.64 -18.61
C ARG A 65 6.92 10.37 -17.27
N TYR A 66 6.23 9.72 -16.34
CA TYR A 66 6.77 9.38 -15.03
C TYR A 66 7.97 8.44 -15.13
N HIS A 67 7.92 7.44 -16.02
CA HIS A 67 9.07 6.60 -16.36
C HIS A 67 10.26 7.43 -16.85
N ALA A 68 10.03 8.37 -17.76
CA ALA A 68 11.12 9.22 -18.27
C ALA A 68 11.76 10.09 -17.19
N ASP A 69 10.96 10.53 -16.21
CA ASP A 69 11.42 11.41 -15.14
C ASP A 69 12.09 10.64 -13.97
N HIS A 70 11.70 9.39 -13.71
CA HIS A 70 12.08 8.64 -12.48
C HIS A 70 12.69 7.24 -12.75
N ASP A 71 12.79 6.82 -14.00
CA ASP A 71 13.32 5.51 -14.44
C ASP A 71 12.60 4.28 -13.85
N VAL A 72 11.33 4.46 -13.43
CA VAL A 72 10.50 3.36 -12.90
C VAL A 72 9.77 2.67 -14.05
N GLN A 73 9.81 1.33 -14.09
CA GLN A 73 9.15 0.55 -15.14
C GLN A 73 7.64 0.76 -15.15
N HIS A 74 7.04 0.77 -16.35
CA HIS A 74 5.59 1.01 -16.54
C HIS A 74 4.71 0.09 -15.69
N GLY A 75 5.07 -1.21 -15.61
CA GLY A 75 4.35 -2.19 -14.80
C GLY A 75 4.51 -1.95 -13.31
N ASP A 76 5.66 -1.45 -12.86
CA ASP A 76 5.95 -1.21 -11.45
C ASP A 76 5.21 0.04 -10.96
N ILE A 77 5.10 1.08 -11.80
CA ILE A 77 4.26 2.25 -11.54
C ILE A 77 2.81 1.82 -11.29
N ALA A 78 2.28 0.93 -12.15
CA ALA A 78 0.91 0.43 -12.02
C ALA A 78 0.75 -0.45 -10.76
N ALA A 79 1.71 -1.34 -10.49
CA ALA A 79 1.69 -2.22 -9.33
C ALA A 79 1.73 -1.43 -8.02
N ILE A 80 2.65 -0.46 -7.89
CA ILE A 80 2.78 0.40 -6.71
C ILE A 80 1.48 1.17 -6.47
N ALA A 81 0.99 1.87 -7.49
CA ALA A 81 -0.19 2.71 -7.34
C ALA A 81 -1.45 1.90 -6.99
N LEU A 82 -1.63 0.75 -7.63
CA LEU A 82 -2.78 -0.12 -7.39
C LEU A 82 -2.69 -0.80 -6.02
N ASP A 83 -1.52 -1.30 -5.63
CA ASP A 83 -1.33 -1.95 -4.33
C ASP A 83 -1.48 -0.95 -3.17
N ALA A 84 -0.89 0.25 -3.28
CA ALA A 84 -1.09 1.30 -2.30
C ALA A 84 -2.57 1.69 -2.16
N PHE A 85 -3.28 1.81 -3.28
CA PHE A 85 -4.73 2.07 -3.28
C PHE A 85 -5.53 0.96 -2.60
N LEU A 86 -5.24 -0.31 -2.91
CA LEU A 86 -5.95 -1.46 -2.33
C LEU A 86 -5.68 -1.58 -0.83
N ARG A 87 -4.43 -1.42 -0.40
CA ARG A 87 -4.05 -1.39 1.03
C ARG A 87 -4.73 -0.24 1.77
N ALA A 88 -4.77 0.96 1.19
CA ALA A 88 -5.47 2.11 1.77
C ALA A 88 -7.00 1.88 1.90
N LYS A 89 -7.57 0.96 1.12
CA LYS A 89 -8.99 0.54 1.22
C LYS A 89 -9.20 -0.68 2.12
N GLY A 90 -8.16 -1.18 2.80
CA GLY A 90 -8.25 -2.32 3.70
C GLY A 90 -8.16 -3.68 3.01
N TYR A 91 -7.64 -3.74 1.79
CA TYR A 91 -7.39 -4.99 1.05
C TYR A 91 -5.88 -5.24 0.92
N PRO A 92 -5.19 -5.67 2.01
CA PRO A 92 -3.80 -6.07 1.90
C PRO A 92 -3.67 -7.38 1.09
N PRO A 93 -2.56 -7.59 0.37
CA PRO A 93 -2.30 -8.86 -0.27
C PRO A 93 -2.09 -9.97 0.75
N ASP A 94 -2.61 -11.17 0.45
CA ASP A 94 -2.35 -12.38 1.23
C ASP A 94 -0.91 -12.87 0.96
N LEU A 95 0.07 -12.17 1.53
CA LEU A 95 1.46 -12.61 1.52
C LEU A 95 1.59 -13.79 2.48
N LYS A 96 1.45 -15.02 1.98
CA LYS A 96 1.85 -16.20 2.74
C LYS A 96 3.34 -16.05 3.05
N SER A 97 3.67 -15.88 4.33
CA SER A 97 5.04 -16.02 4.80
C SER A 97 5.58 -17.36 4.29
N PRO A 98 6.78 -17.42 3.70
CA PRO A 98 7.36 -18.66 3.16
C PRO A 98 7.67 -19.73 4.24
N ASN A 99 7.16 -19.60 5.47
CA ASN A 99 7.37 -20.49 6.61
C ASN A 99 6.07 -21.13 7.13
N SER A 100 5.08 -21.37 6.29
CA SER A 100 3.89 -22.13 6.69
C SER A 100 3.52 -23.22 5.68
N GLU A 101 4.50 -24.05 5.31
CA GLU A 101 4.26 -25.40 4.77
C GLU A 101 5.23 -26.40 5.42
N THR A 102 4.79 -26.97 6.54
CA THR A 102 5.10 -28.34 7.02
C THR A 102 4.11 -28.60 8.16
N PRO A 103 3.52 -29.82 8.30
CA PRO A 103 4.15 -31.12 8.09
C PRO A 103 3.53 -32.00 6.99
#